data_AF-A0A6C0LTE8-F1
#
_entry.id   AF-A0A6C0LTE8-F1
#
_cell.length_a   1.000
_cell.length_b   1.000
_cell.length_c   1.000
_cell.angle_alpha   90.00
_cell.angle_beta   90.00
_cell.angle_gamma   90.00
#
_symmetry.space_group_name_H-M   'P 1'
#
loop_
_entity.id
_entity.type
_entity.pdbx_description
1 polymer ?
#
loop_
_entity_poly.entity_id
_entity_poly.type
_entity_poly.pdbx_seq_one_letter_code
_entity_poly.pdbx_strand_id
1 'polypeptide(L)'
;MGEKLISIPHDVKCFFNESNCEEGDVDGWTLLSGFIYIIAGYLIPNNYFAAILISVIIEIIKSKTKMNSKFIINPLFNITGYAIGSYLYEWKNKNLLKEKYKVFEN
;
A
#
# COMPACT_ATOMS: atom_id res chain seq x y z
N MET A 1 7.38 19.63 -3.46
CA MET A 1 5.91 19.61 -3.35
C MET A 1 5.39 18.91 -4.59
N GLY A 2 4.87 17.69 -4.46
CA GLY A 2 4.27 16.96 -5.60
C GLY A 2 2.89 17.52 -5.93
N GLU A 3 2.49 17.45 -7.20
CA GLU A 3 1.14 17.84 -7.61
C GLU A 3 0.07 17.01 -6.89
N LYS A 4 -1.00 17.70 -6.46
CA LYS A 4 -2.19 17.08 -5.86
C LYS A 4 -3.01 16.42 -6.95
N LEU A 5 -3.31 15.13 -6.80
CA LEU A 5 -4.07 14.36 -7.79
C LEU A 5 -5.53 14.17 -7.37
N ILE A 6 -5.79 13.91 -6.09
CA ILE A 6 -7.16 13.71 -5.55
C ILE A 6 -7.30 14.43 -4.22
N SER A 7 -8.36 15.23 -4.09
CA SER A 7 -8.72 15.89 -2.83
C SER A 7 -9.53 14.96 -1.93
N ILE A 8 -9.09 14.82 -0.67
CA ILE A 8 -9.78 13.99 0.34
C ILE A 8 -10.45 14.87 1.42
N PRO A 9 -11.60 14.48 2.00
CA PRO A 9 -12.23 15.25 3.07
C PRO A 9 -11.32 15.44 4.30
N HIS A 10 -11.35 16.62 4.92
CA HIS A 10 -10.48 16.98 6.04
C HIS A 10 -10.57 15.99 7.22
N ASP A 11 -11.77 15.51 7.55
CA ASP A 11 -11.98 14.59 8.68
C ASP A 11 -11.31 13.22 8.46
N VAL A 12 -11.12 12.82 7.19
CA VAL A 12 -10.41 11.59 6.81
C VAL A 12 -8.89 11.85 6.74
N LYS A 13 -8.49 13.07 6.41
CA LYS A 13 -7.08 13.48 6.39
C LYS A 13 -6.53 13.59 7.81
N CYS A 14 -7.29 14.22 8.71
CA CYS A 14 -6.85 14.74 10.01
C CYS A 14 -7.58 14.08 11.17
N PHE A 15 -7.65 12.76 11.15
CA PHE A 15 -8.37 12.01 12.17
C PHE A 15 -7.86 12.28 13.60
N PHE A 16 -6.56 12.51 13.79
CA PHE A 16 -5.98 12.86 15.10
C PHE A 16 -5.66 14.35 15.28
N ASN A 17 -6.19 15.21 14.40
CA ASN A 17 -6.05 16.67 14.49
C ASN A 17 -4.59 17.15 14.57
N GLU A 18 -3.72 16.56 13.75
CA GLU A 18 -2.28 16.83 13.78
C GLU A 18 -1.92 18.17 13.11
N SER A 19 -0.92 18.87 13.64
CA SER A 19 -0.54 20.22 13.19
C SER A 19 -0.07 20.32 11.73
N ASN A 20 0.35 19.21 11.12
CA ASN A 20 0.90 19.15 9.75
C ASN A 20 0.01 18.34 8.80
N CYS A 21 -1.28 18.24 9.11
CA CYS A 21 -2.20 17.38 8.39
C CYS A 21 -2.63 17.90 6.99
N GLU A 22 -2.23 19.13 6.62
CA GLU A 22 -2.72 19.83 5.42
C GLU A 22 -2.40 19.16 4.06
N GLU A 23 -1.73 17.99 4.05
CA GLU A 23 -1.31 17.29 2.83
C GLU A 23 -1.90 15.88 2.64
N GLY A 24 -3.02 15.54 3.29
CA GLY A 24 -3.69 14.25 3.11
C GLY A 24 -4.32 13.97 1.72
N ASP A 25 -3.92 14.71 0.69
CA ASP A 25 -4.31 14.48 -0.71
C ASP A 25 -3.54 13.29 -1.30
N VAL A 26 -4.13 12.60 -2.27
CA VAL A 26 -3.37 11.61 -3.04
C VAL A 26 -2.39 12.39 -3.93
N ASP A 27 -1.10 12.12 -3.77
CA ASP A 27 0.00 12.71 -4.53
C ASP A 27 0.85 11.61 -5.18
N GLY A 28 1.86 12.00 -5.95
CA GLY A 28 2.81 11.06 -6.56
C GLY A 28 3.51 10.16 -5.54
N TRP A 29 3.75 10.63 -4.31
CA TRP A 29 4.36 9.82 -3.24
C TRP A 29 3.43 8.72 -2.74
N THR A 30 2.14 9.01 -2.64
CA THR A 30 1.09 8.06 -2.25
C THR A 30 0.99 6.95 -3.29
N LEU A 31 0.98 7.31 -4.57
CA LEU A 31 1.00 6.34 -5.68
C LEU A 31 2.27 5.49 -5.70
N LEU A 32 3.44 6.12 -5.53
CA LEU A 32 4.72 5.42 -5.47
C LEU A 32 4.76 4.43 -4.31
N SER A 33 4.29 4.84 -3.12
CA SER A 33 4.19 3.97 -1.95
C SER A 33 3.29 2.77 -2.24
N GLY A 34 2.09 2.98 -2.79
CA GLY A 34 1.21 1.90 -3.22
C GLY A 34 1.88 0.94 -4.20
N PHE A 35 2.62 1.45 -5.18
CA PHE A 35 3.36 0.64 -6.15
C PHE A 35 4.48 -0.20 -5.51
N ILE A 36 5.23 0.37 -4.58
CA ILE A 36 6.25 -0.38 -3.81
C ILE A 36 5.60 -1.53 -3.05
N TYR A 37 4.43 -1.30 -2.46
CA TYR A 37 3.70 -2.36 -1.77
C TYR A 37 3.14 -3.42 -2.72
N ILE A 38 2.77 -3.09 -3.96
CA ILE A 38 2.46 -4.10 -5.00
C ILE A 38 3.66 -5.02 -5.21
N ILE A 39 4.85 -4.46 -5.39
CA ILE A 39 6.08 -5.25 -5.58
C ILE A 39 6.35 -6.11 -4.33
N ALA A 40 6.24 -5.53 -3.14
CA ALA A 40 6.46 -6.25 -1.88
C ALA A 40 5.48 -7.42 -1.71
N GLY A 41 4.20 -7.20 -1.99
CA GLY A 41 3.16 -8.22 -1.92
C GLY A 41 3.34 -9.34 -2.95
N TYR A 42 3.93 -9.04 -4.10
CA TYR A 42 4.28 -10.03 -5.10
C TYR A 42 5.51 -10.86 -4.73
N LEU A 43 6.54 -10.24 -4.13
CA LEU A 43 7.78 -10.93 -3.73
C LEU A 43 7.61 -11.77 -2.46
N ILE A 44 6.86 -11.26 -1.48
CA ILE A 44 6.65 -11.88 -0.17
C ILE A 44 5.14 -11.87 0.08
N PRO A 45 4.37 -12.79 -0.52
CA PRO A 45 2.92 -12.83 -0.40
C PRO A 45 2.47 -13.30 0.98
N ASN A 46 1.20 -13.05 1.31
CA ASN A 46 0.49 -13.59 2.48
C ASN A 46 1.00 -13.14 3.86
N ASN A 47 1.80 -12.08 3.93
CA ASN A 47 2.25 -11.46 5.18
C ASN A 47 1.56 -10.10 5.43
N TYR A 48 0.24 -10.09 5.33
CA TYR A 48 -0.61 -8.89 5.45
C TYR A 48 -0.44 -8.18 6.80
N PHE A 49 -0.28 -8.93 7.89
CA PHE A 49 -0.09 -8.35 9.21
C PHE A 49 1.19 -7.50 9.29
N ALA A 50 2.30 -8.00 8.73
CA ALA A 50 3.54 -7.25 8.66
C ALA A 50 3.40 -5.99 7.77
N ALA A 51 2.71 -6.10 6.63
CA ALA A 51 2.47 -4.98 5.74
C ALA A 51 1.66 -3.86 6.42
N ILE A 52 0.60 -4.23 7.16
CA ILE A 52 -0.21 -3.28 7.94
C ILE A 52 0.65 -2.62 9.03
N LEU A 53 1.39 -3.42 9.80
CA LEU A 53 2.21 -2.93 10.91
C LEU A 53 3.28 -1.94 10.43
N ILE A 54 4.02 -2.29 9.37
CA ILE A 54 5.05 -1.43 8.78
C ILE A 54 4.41 -0.13 8.27
N SER A 55 3.27 -0.22 7.59
CA SER A 55 2.61 0.97 7.06
C SER A 55 2.16 1.93 8.16
N VAL A 56 1.65 1.42 9.28
CA VAL A 56 1.26 2.25 10.43
C VAL A 56 2.48 2.86 11.11
N ILE A 57 3.55 2.07 11.30
CA ILE A 57 4.80 2.56 11.90
C ILE A 57 5.41 3.70 11.09
N ILE A 58 5.42 3.59 9.75
CA ILE A 58 5.93 4.64 8.87
C ILE A 58 5.17 5.94 9.06
N GLU A 59 3.84 5.90 9.18
CA GLU A 59 3.03 7.11 9.41
C GLU A 59 3.30 7.73 10.79
N ILE A 60 3.50 6.90 11.83
CA ILE A 60 3.90 7.39 13.16
C ILE A 60 5.27 8.08 13.10
N ILE A 61 6.23 7.51 12.37
CA ILE A 61 7.56 8.11 12.19
C ILE A 61 7.46 9.46 11.47
N LYS A 62 6.70 9.52 10.36
CA LYS A 62 6.50 10.77 9.61
C LYS A 62 5.90 11.87 10.49
N SER A 63 4.90 11.53 11.30
CA SER A 63 4.31 12.47 12.25
C SER A 63 5.34 13.01 13.25
N LYS A 64 6.20 12.15 13.80
CA LYS A 64 7.28 12.56 14.73
C LYS A 64 8.38 13.38 14.07
N THR A 65 8.66 13.16 12.78
CA THR A 65 9.69 13.90 12.03
C THR A 65 9.16 15.17 11.37
N LYS A 66 7.92 15.59 11.68
CA LYS A 66 7.24 16.73 11.06
C LYS A 66 7.10 16.60 9.53
N MET A 67 7.18 15.37 9.01
CA MET A 67 6.79 15.08 7.63
C MET A 67 5.27 14.93 7.56
N ASN A 68 4.71 15.08 6.37
CA ASN A 68 3.26 14.96 6.19
C ASN A 68 2.80 13.52 6.40
N SER A 69 2.09 13.29 7.51
CA SER A 69 1.45 12.02 7.84
C SER A 69 0.08 11.93 7.19
N LYS A 70 -0.24 10.74 6.68
CA LYS A 70 -1.54 10.38 6.11
C LYS A 70 -1.99 9.07 6.76
N PHE A 71 -2.41 9.15 8.02
CA PHE A 71 -2.69 8.00 8.88
C PHE A 71 -3.76 7.05 8.35
N ILE A 72 -4.64 7.51 7.46
CA ILE A 72 -5.68 6.68 6.84
C ILE A 72 -5.31 6.34 5.41
N ILE A 73 -4.99 7.34 4.60
CA ILE A 73 -4.82 7.18 3.15
C ILE A 73 -3.60 6.35 2.79
N ASN A 74 -2.43 6.61 3.38
CA ASN A 74 -1.23 5.85 3.04
C ASN A 74 -1.35 4.38 3.45
N PRO A 75 -1.80 4.04 4.68
CA PRO A 75 -2.05 2.64 5.04
C PRO A 75 -3.03 1.93 4.12
N LEU A 76 -4.13 2.59 3.72
CA LEU A 76 -5.08 2.01 2.78
C LEU A 76 -4.45 1.73 1.42
N PHE A 77 -3.72 2.68 0.85
CA PHE A 77 -3.03 2.50 -0.44
C PHE A 77 -1.98 1.39 -0.36
N ASN A 78 -1.22 1.33 0.72
CA ASN A 78 -0.18 0.33 0.94
C ASN A 78 -0.77 -1.07 1.08
N ILE A 79 -1.82 -1.24 1.88
CA ILE A 79 -2.51 -2.53 2.06
C ILE A 79 -3.15 -2.98 0.75
N THR A 80 -3.80 -2.06 0.03
CA THR A 80 -4.43 -2.34 -1.27
C THR A 80 -3.39 -2.78 -2.29
N GLY A 81 -2.27 -2.04 -2.38
CA GLY A 81 -1.15 -2.40 -3.25
C GLY A 81 -0.60 -3.79 -2.90
N TYR A 82 -0.36 -4.05 -1.62
CA TYR A 82 0.13 -5.34 -1.15
C TYR A 82 -0.81 -6.50 -1.51
N ALA A 83 -2.12 -6.32 -1.32
CA ALA A 83 -3.12 -7.32 -1.70
C ALA A 83 -3.14 -7.60 -3.20
N ILE A 84 -3.04 -6.56 -4.03
CA ILE A 84 -2.90 -6.72 -5.49
C ILE A 84 -1.64 -7.53 -5.82
N GLY A 85 -0.50 -7.20 -5.23
CA GLY A 85 0.76 -7.92 -5.40
C GLY A 85 0.65 -9.40 -5.05
N SER A 86 0.11 -9.70 -3.87
CA SER A 86 -0.09 -11.08 -3.40
C SER A 86 -1.06 -11.85 -4.28
N TYR A 87 -2.14 -11.22 -4.74
CA TYR A 87 -3.07 -11.83 -5.68
C TYR A 87 -2.40 -12.17 -7.02
N LEU A 88 -1.58 -11.26 -7.56
CA LEU A 88 -0.83 -11.50 -8.80
C LEU A 88 0.15 -12.68 -8.66
N TYR A 89 0.81 -12.81 -7.51
CA TYR A 89 1.66 -13.95 -7.20
C TYR A 89 0.86 -15.27 -7.22
N GLU A 90 -0.27 -15.31 -6.51
CA GLU A 90 -1.12 -16.50 -6.48
C GLU A 90 -1.66 -16.87 -7.85
N TRP A 91 -2.13 -15.89 -8.62
CA TRP A 91 -2.65 -16.10 -9.97
C TRP A 91 -1.58 -16.69 -10.89
N LYS A 92 -0.36 -16.12 -10.87
CA LYS A 92 0.78 -16.64 -11.62
C LYS A 92 1.11 -18.08 -11.23
N ASN A 93 1.18 -18.38 -9.93
CA ASN A 93 1.53 -19.72 -9.45
C ASN A 93 0.44 -20.76 -9.73
N LYS A 94 -0.85 -20.41 -9.58
CA LYS A 94 -1.96 -21.31 -9.93
C LYS A 94 -1.93 -21.67 -11.42
N ASN A 95 -1.65 -20.69 -12.29
CA ASN A 95 -1.53 -20.95 -13.73
C ASN A 95 -0.27 -21.76 -14.09
N LEU A 96 0.87 -21.48 -13.46
CA LEU A 96 2.10 -22.28 -13.62
C LEU A 96 1.89 -23.74 -13.22
N LEU A 97 1.22 -23.98 -12.09
CA LEU A 97 0.89 -25.35 -11.68
C LEU A 97 -0.07 -25.99 -12.68
N LYS A 98 -1.11 -25.29 -13.12
CA LYS A 98 -2.08 -25.79 -14.10
C LYS A 98 -1.42 -26.16 -15.44
N GLU A 99 -0.48 -25.36 -15.93
CA GLU A 99 0.31 -25.70 -17.12
C GLU A 99 1.24 -26.88 -16.88
N LYS A 100 1.96 -26.89 -15.75
CA LYS A 100 2.86 -27.99 -15.41
C LYS A 100 2.13 -29.33 -15.32
N TYR A 101 0.96 -29.39 -14.68
CA TYR A 101 0.19 -30.63 -14.54
C TYR A 101 -0.56 -31.03 -15.81
N LYS A 102 -0.97 -30.08 -16.67
CA LYS A 102 -1.50 -30.41 -18.01
C LYS A 102 -0.51 -31.16 -18.90
N VAL A 103 0.79 -30.95 -18.71
CA VAL A 103 1.85 -31.68 -19.45
C VAL A 103 1.96 -33.14 -18.99
N PHE A 104 1.52 -33.47 -17.77
CA PHE A 104 1.58 -34.83 -17.22
C PHE A 104 0.29 -35.65 -17.42
N GLU A 105 -0.76 -35.06 -18.03
CA GLU A 105 -2.03 -35.74 -18.33
C GLU A 105 -2.14 -36.28 -19.77
N ASN A 106 -1.07 -36.20 -20.58
CA ASN A 106 -1.01 -36.75 -21.94
C ASN A 106 -0.07 -37.95 -22.04
#